data_AF-A0A5J4PA66-F1
#
_entry.id   AF-A0A5J4PA66-F1
#
_cell.length_a   1.000
_cell.length_b   1.000
_cell.length_c   1.000
_cell.angle_alpha   90.00
_cell.angle_beta   90.00
_cell.angle_gamma   90.00
#
_symmetry.space_group_name_H-M   'P 1'
#
loop_
_entity.id
_entity.type
_entity.pdbx_description
1 polymer ?
#
loop_
_entity_poly.entity_id
_entity_poly.type
_entity_poly.pdbx_seq_one_letter_code
_entity_poly.pdbx_strand_id
1 'polypeptide(L)'
;MVKSCNERSLILIDEFGGGTEPQIGGAIAESVLKRFNAKHTFGIITTHYQNLKHFAEDHEGVVNGAMLYDRHLMQPLFQLQIGNPGSSFAVEIARKIGLPEEIIADASEIVGSEYINADKYLQDIVRDKRYWENKRQTARQREKHLEELITRYEAELEEVHKSRKEIIRQAKEEAEHLLQESNAKIENAIRTIKEAQAEKEKT
;
A
#
# COMPACT_ATOMS: atom_id res chain seq x y z
N MET A 1 32.51 -4.42 -28.89
CA MET A 1 31.77 -4.26 -27.62
C MET A 1 31.97 -5.45 -26.68
N VAL A 2 31.41 -6.63 -26.96
CA VAL A 2 31.50 -7.82 -26.08
C VAL A 2 32.94 -8.25 -25.75
N LYS A 3 33.87 -8.13 -26.70
CA LYS A 3 35.28 -8.51 -26.48
C LYS A 3 36.03 -7.56 -25.53
N SER A 4 35.61 -6.31 -25.42
CA SER A 4 36.34 -5.23 -24.74
C SER A 4 35.66 -4.70 -23.48
N CYS A 5 34.40 -5.09 -23.20
CA CYS A 5 33.72 -4.68 -21.97
C CYS A 5 34.13 -5.52 -20.74
N ASN A 6 34.08 -4.87 -19.59
CA ASN A 6 34.35 -5.38 -18.25
C ASN A 6 33.45 -4.68 -17.20
N GLU A 7 33.66 -4.98 -15.93
CA GLU A 7 32.91 -4.44 -14.78
C GLU A 7 33.03 -2.92 -14.57
N ARG A 8 33.98 -2.27 -15.27
CA ARG A 8 34.16 -0.81 -15.26
C ARG A 8 33.63 -0.13 -16.51
N SER A 9 33.01 -0.89 -17.41
CA SER A 9 32.44 -0.38 -18.65
C SER A 9 30.97 0.02 -18.42
N LEU A 10 30.56 1.14 -19.03
CA LEU A 10 29.15 1.53 -19.17
C LEU A 10 28.74 1.33 -20.63
N ILE A 11 27.70 0.50 -20.84
CA ILE A 11 27.15 0.23 -22.16
C ILE A 11 25.78 0.92 -22.28
N LEU A 12 25.62 1.76 -23.30
CA LEU A 12 24.34 2.36 -23.66
C LEU A 12 23.96 1.85 -25.04
N ILE A 13 22.86 1.11 -25.14
CA ILE A 13 22.36 0.59 -26.41
C ILE A 13 20.96 1.11 -26.62
N ASP A 14 20.76 1.75 -27.76
CA ASP A 14 19.44 2.14 -28.23
C ASP A 14 18.91 1.11 -29.22
N GLU A 15 17.68 0.66 -29.02
CA GLU A 15 16.96 -0.34 -29.83
C GLU A 15 17.76 -1.60 -30.12
N PHE A 16 18.06 -2.34 -29.05
CA PHE A 16 18.99 -3.45 -29.10
C PHE A 16 18.50 -4.60 -29.98
N GLY A 17 19.32 -4.95 -30.97
CA GLY A 17 19.01 -5.96 -31.98
C GLY A 17 18.07 -5.45 -33.09
N GLY A 18 17.90 -4.13 -33.22
CA GLY A 18 17.18 -3.52 -34.35
C GLY A 18 17.89 -3.69 -35.70
N GLY A 19 17.13 -3.59 -36.79
CA GLY A 19 17.65 -3.56 -38.16
C GLY A 19 17.84 -4.92 -38.85
N THR A 20 17.31 -6.00 -38.28
CA THR A 20 17.34 -7.36 -38.87
C THR A 20 16.02 -8.09 -38.66
N GLU A 21 15.93 -9.32 -39.14
CA GLU A 21 14.78 -10.21 -38.91
C GLU A 21 14.52 -10.36 -37.39
N PRO A 22 13.29 -10.08 -36.91
CA PRO A 22 13.00 -10.02 -35.47
C PRO A 22 13.39 -11.27 -34.67
N GLN A 23 13.22 -12.46 -35.24
CA GLN A 23 13.54 -13.71 -34.55
C GLN A 23 15.05 -13.86 -34.32
N ILE A 24 15.85 -13.67 -35.37
CA ILE A 24 17.30 -13.78 -35.29
C ILE A 24 17.89 -12.61 -34.50
N GLY A 25 17.37 -11.40 -34.71
CA GLY A 25 17.77 -10.19 -34.00
C GLY A 25 17.56 -10.31 -32.49
N GLY A 26 16.38 -10.77 -32.07
CA GLY A 26 16.05 -11.03 -30.67
C GLY A 26 16.96 -12.08 -30.04
N ALA A 27 17.23 -13.19 -30.72
CA ALA A 27 18.10 -14.26 -30.22
C ALA A 27 19.57 -13.80 -30.06
N ILE A 28 20.08 -13.02 -31.02
CA ILE A 28 21.42 -12.43 -30.94
C ILE A 28 21.49 -11.43 -29.78
N ALA A 29 20.49 -10.55 -29.65
CA ALA A 29 20.45 -9.54 -28.60
C ALA A 29 20.45 -10.19 -27.21
N GLU A 30 19.64 -11.23 -27.00
CA GLU A 30 19.61 -12.00 -25.76
C GLU A 30 20.96 -12.69 -25.47
N SER A 31 21.57 -13.33 -26.46
CA SER A 31 22.88 -13.98 -26.31
C SER A 31 23.97 -12.98 -25.92
N VAL A 32 23.93 -11.77 -26.48
CA VAL A 32 24.85 -10.69 -26.15
C VAL A 32 24.57 -10.13 -24.75
N LEU A 33 23.30 -9.91 -24.38
CA LEU A 33 22.90 -9.48 -23.04
C LEU A 33 23.40 -10.45 -21.97
N LYS A 34 23.25 -11.76 -22.21
CA LYS A 34 23.79 -12.81 -21.34
C LYS A 34 25.30 -12.68 -21.12
N ARG A 35 26.05 -12.34 -22.17
CA ARG A 35 27.51 -12.12 -22.06
C ARG A 35 27.87 -10.83 -21.31
N PHE A 36 27.07 -9.77 -21.42
CA PHE A 36 27.28 -8.56 -20.63
C PHE A 36 27.02 -8.79 -19.15
N ASN A 37 25.92 -9.49 -18.83
CA ASN A 37 25.58 -9.82 -17.46
C ASN A 37 26.65 -10.73 -16.81
N ALA A 38 27.12 -11.76 -17.53
CA ALA A 38 28.20 -12.63 -17.07
C ALA A 38 29.54 -11.90 -16.84
N LYS A 39 29.73 -10.73 -17.46
CA LYS A 39 30.91 -9.87 -17.28
C LYS A 39 30.69 -8.76 -16.25
N HIS A 40 29.55 -8.77 -15.54
CA HIS A 40 29.15 -7.74 -14.58
C HIS A 40 29.27 -6.32 -15.14
N THR A 41 28.99 -6.15 -16.43
CA THR A 41 29.07 -4.86 -17.11
C THR A 41 27.85 -4.00 -16.77
N PHE A 42 28.05 -2.71 -16.51
CA PHE A 42 26.94 -1.78 -16.30
C PHE A 42 26.34 -1.35 -17.64
N GLY A 43 25.01 -1.25 -17.72
CA GLY A 43 24.40 -0.73 -18.93
C GLY A 43 22.94 -0.33 -18.83
N ILE A 44 22.52 0.49 -19.80
CA ILE A 44 21.13 0.84 -20.06
C ILE A 44 20.85 0.44 -21.52
N ILE A 45 19.80 -0.35 -21.70
CA ILE A 45 19.46 -0.93 -22.99
C ILE A 45 17.96 -0.69 -23.22
N THR A 46 17.62 -0.06 -24.34
CA THR A 46 16.23 0.04 -24.81
C THR A 46 15.95 -1.07 -25.82
N THR A 47 14.73 -1.61 -25.80
CA THR A 47 14.32 -2.67 -26.73
C THR A 47 12.81 -2.80 -26.80
N HIS A 48 12.32 -3.26 -27.95
CA HIS A 48 10.94 -3.72 -28.14
C HIS A 48 10.78 -5.24 -27.99
N TYR A 49 11.88 -5.99 -27.86
CA TYR A 49 11.84 -7.45 -27.91
C TYR A 49 11.33 -8.08 -26.60
N GLN A 50 10.30 -8.92 -26.72
CA GLN A 50 9.68 -9.57 -25.54
C GLN A 50 10.61 -10.59 -24.87
N ASN A 51 11.43 -11.32 -25.63
CA ASN A 51 12.37 -12.29 -25.05
C ASN A 51 13.40 -11.62 -24.12
N LEU A 52 13.80 -10.37 -24.40
CA LEU A 52 14.68 -9.60 -23.51
C LEU A 52 13.96 -9.17 -22.22
N LYS A 53 12.65 -8.88 -22.27
CA LYS A 53 11.85 -8.58 -21.08
C LYS A 53 11.75 -9.81 -20.17
N HIS A 54 11.53 -10.99 -20.75
CA HIS A 54 11.53 -12.26 -20.01
C HIS A 54 12.92 -12.60 -19.45
N PHE A 55 13.99 -12.35 -20.22
CA PHE A 55 15.35 -12.56 -19.75
C PHE A 55 15.63 -11.83 -18.41
N ALA A 56 15.14 -10.61 -18.26
CA ALA A 56 15.29 -9.81 -17.05
C ALA A 56 14.47 -10.30 -15.84
N GLU A 57 13.46 -11.15 -16.04
CA GLU A 57 12.72 -11.79 -14.93
C GLU A 57 13.47 -13.01 -14.38
N ASP A 58 14.16 -13.74 -15.24
CA ASP A 58 14.81 -15.01 -14.89
C ASP A 58 16.30 -14.90 -14.52
N HIS A 59 16.93 -13.74 -14.77
CA HIS A 59 18.37 -13.56 -14.59
C HIS A 59 18.69 -12.45 -13.60
N GLU A 60 19.34 -12.82 -12.50
CA GLU A 60 19.91 -11.88 -11.54
C GLU A 60 20.91 -10.93 -12.22
N GLY A 61 20.91 -9.66 -11.81
CA GLY A 61 21.78 -8.62 -12.36
C GLY A 61 21.17 -7.85 -13.54
N VAL A 62 20.01 -8.28 -14.07
CA VAL A 62 19.23 -7.54 -15.07
C VAL A 62 17.88 -7.17 -14.47
N VAL A 63 17.44 -5.93 -14.69
CA VAL A 63 16.18 -5.42 -14.14
C VAL A 63 15.41 -4.72 -15.24
N ASN A 64 14.13 -5.07 -15.39
CA ASN A 64 13.24 -4.39 -16.32
C ASN A 64 12.99 -2.93 -15.91
N GLY A 65 12.82 -2.06 -16.90
CA GLY A 65 12.39 -0.68 -16.70
C GLY A 65 11.46 -0.25 -17.81
N ALA A 66 10.48 0.58 -17.47
CA ALA A 66 9.48 1.09 -18.40
C ALA A 66 9.32 2.60 -18.26
N MET A 67 9.26 3.31 -19.40
CA MET A 67 8.76 4.68 -19.40
C MET A 67 7.24 4.66 -19.24
N LEU A 68 6.74 5.43 -18.28
CA LEU A 68 5.32 5.51 -18.00
C LEU A 68 4.57 6.27 -19.09
N TYR A 69 3.39 5.76 -19.41
CA TYR A 69 2.50 6.28 -20.42
C TYR A 69 1.09 6.39 -19.85
N ASP A 70 0.47 7.56 -20.00
CA ASP A 70 -0.92 7.78 -19.62
C ASP A 70 -1.81 7.25 -20.74
N ARG A 71 -2.56 6.17 -20.46
CA ARG A 71 -3.48 5.56 -21.44
C ARG A 71 -4.76 6.37 -21.65
N HIS A 72 -5.17 7.21 -20.70
CA HIS A 72 -6.38 8.02 -20.83
C HIS A 72 -6.13 9.24 -21.69
N LEU A 73 -5.05 9.97 -21.38
CA LEU A 73 -4.63 11.15 -22.15
C LEU A 73 -3.79 10.77 -23.38
N MET A 74 -3.36 9.51 -23.46
CA MET A 74 -2.53 8.97 -24.53
C MET A 74 -1.27 9.80 -24.74
N GLN A 75 -0.54 10.04 -23.65
CA GLN A 75 0.66 10.87 -23.63
C GLN A 75 1.77 10.24 -22.77
N PRO A 76 3.05 10.40 -23.16
CA PRO A 76 4.16 9.99 -22.32
C PRO A 76 4.19 10.82 -21.03
N LEU A 77 4.43 10.16 -19.90
CA LEU A 77 4.66 10.83 -18.62
C LEU A 77 6.15 11.17 -18.40
N PHE A 78 7.03 10.68 -19.28
CA PHE A 78 8.49 10.84 -19.21
C PHE A 78 9.09 10.42 -17.85
N GLN A 79 8.45 9.45 -17.19
CA GLN A 79 8.86 8.93 -15.89
C GLN A 79 9.30 7.48 -16.04
N LEU A 80 10.51 7.14 -15.60
CA LEU A 80 11.01 5.78 -15.59
C LEU A 80 10.51 5.03 -14.34
N GLN A 81 9.84 3.90 -14.53
CA GLN A 81 9.49 2.95 -13.48
C GLN A 81 10.38 1.70 -13.61
N ILE A 82 11.22 1.47 -12.59
CA ILE A 82 12.10 0.32 -12.51
C ILE A 82 11.35 -0.88 -11.90
N GLY A 83 11.72 -2.09 -12.33
CA GLY A 83 11.24 -3.37 -11.80
C GLY A 83 10.06 -3.97 -12.54
N ASN A 84 9.48 -3.27 -13.53
CA ASN A 84 8.37 -3.79 -14.33
C ASN A 84 8.65 -3.61 -15.82
N PRO A 85 8.32 -4.59 -16.68
CA PRO A 85 8.40 -4.43 -18.11
C PRO A 85 7.38 -3.40 -18.61
N GLY A 86 7.75 -2.68 -19.67
CA GLY A 86 6.83 -1.79 -20.37
C GLY A 86 5.90 -2.55 -21.31
N SER A 87 4.69 -2.03 -21.50
CA SER A 87 3.74 -2.57 -22.46
C SER A 87 3.88 -1.96 -23.85
N SER A 88 3.43 -2.70 -24.87
CA SER A 88 3.34 -2.19 -26.23
C SER A 88 1.99 -1.50 -26.46
N PHE A 89 2.01 -0.20 -26.80
CA PHE A 89 0.80 0.60 -27.05
C PHE A 89 0.50 0.78 -28.55
N ALA A 90 1.05 -0.07 -29.41
CA ALA A 90 1.00 0.10 -30.86
C ALA A 90 -0.45 0.18 -31.39
N VAL A 91 -1.35 -0.65 -30.85
CA VAL A 91 -2.76 -0.70 -31.25
C VAL A 91 -3.51 0.55 -30.79
N GLU A 92 -3.37 0.96 -29.53
CA GLU A 92 -4.02 2.16 -29.01
C GLU A 92 -3.51 3.44 -29.69
N ILE A 93 -2.21 3.50 -30.01
CA ILE A 93 -1.62 4.61 -30.76
C ILE A 93 -2.17 4.65 -32.18
N ALA A 94 -2.26 3.51 -32.87
CA ALA A 94 -2.86 3.43 -34.20
C ALA A 94 -4.31 3.95 -34.22
N ARG A 95 -5.11 3.56 -33.22
CA ARG A 95 -6.47 4.06 -33.04
C ARG A 95 -6.51 5.57 -32.83
N LYS A 96 -5.61 6.12 -32.00
CA LYS A 96 -5.51 7.57 -31.76
C LYS A 96 -5.09 8.37 -33.00
N ILE A 97 -4.23 7.80 -33.85
CA ILE A 97 -3.80 8.42 -35.12
C ILE A 97 -4.94 8.42 -36.15
N GLY A 98 -6.01 7.66 -35.90
CA GLY A 98 -7.22 7.64 -36.73
C GLY A 98 -7.26 6.49 -37.73
N LEU A 99 -6.52 5.40 -37.48
CA LEU A 99 -6.70 4.19 -38.28
C LEU A 99 -8.13 3.64 -38.07
N PRO A 100 -8.85 3.29 -39.15
CA PRO A 100 -10.15 2.64 -39.07
C PRO A 100 -10.11 1.37 -38.22
N GLU A 101 -11.17 1.13 -37.43
CA GLU A 101 -11.23 -0.04 -36.53
C GLU A 101 -11.20 -1.37 -37.30
N GLU A 102 -11.70 -1.40 -38.53
CA GLU A 102 -11.59 -2.55 -39.44
C GLU A 102 -10.13 -2.94 -39.72
N ILE A 103 -9.25 -1.97 -39.99
CA ILE A 103 -7.82 -2.21 -40.23
C ILE A 103 -7.14 -2.70 -38.94
N ILE A 104 -7.55 -2.16 -37.79
CA ILE A 104 -7.02 -2.58 -36.48
C ILE A 104 -7.45 -4.01 -36.16
N ALA A 105 -8.70 -4.37 -36.47
CA ALA A 105 -9.22 -5.73 -36.30
C ALA A 105 -8.46 -6.71 -37.20
N ASP A 106 -8.30 -6.39 -38.49
CA ASP A 106 -7.55 -7.21 -39.44
C ASP A 106 -6.09 -7.41 -39.00
N ALA A 107 -5.42 -6.34 -38.59
CA ALA A 107 -4.05 -6.41 -38.06
C ALA A 107 -3.96 -7.28 -36.81
N SER A 108 -4.99 -7.26 -35.96
CA SER A 108 -5.06 -8.08 -34.76
C SER A 108 -5.24 -9.56 -35.08
N GLU A 109 -5.98 -9.89 -36.14
CA GLU A 109 -6.09 -11.26 -36.64
C GLU A 109 -4.77 -11.75 -37.26
N ILE A 110 -4.08 -10.91 -38.03
CA ILE A 110 -2.80 -11.25 -38.67
C ILE A 110 -1.70 -11.54 -37.64
N VAL A 111 -1.58 -10.69 -36.61
CA VAL A 111 -0.60 -10.87 -35.53
C VAL A 111 -0.94 -12.08 -34.65
N GLY A 112 -2.19 -12.56 -34.72
CA GLY A 112 -2.71 -13.62 -33.90
C GLY A 112 -3.23 -13.07 -32.57
N SER A 113 -4.47 -13.42 -32.25
CA SER A 113 -5.14 -12.99 -31.02
C SER A 113 -4.36 -13.41 -29.76
N GLU A 114 -3.59 -14.49 -29.80
CA GLU A 114 -2.79 -14.95 -28.66
C GLU A 114 -1.71 -13.96 -28.24
N TYR A 115 -1.01 -13.33 -29.20
CA TYR A 115 0.06 -12.36 -28.90
C TYR A 115 -0.50 -11.09 -28.25
N ILE A 116 -1.63 -10.60 -28.77
CA ILE A 116 -2.30 -9.39 -28.25
C ILE A 116 -2.95 -9.69 -26.89
N ASN A 117 -3.57 -10.86 -26.74
CA ASN A 117 -4.19 -11.25 -25.48
C ASN A 117 -3.15 -11.48 -24.39
N ALA A 118 -1.99 -12.05 -24.69
CA ALA A 118 -0.91 -12.23 -23.71
C ALA A 118 -0.43 -10.90 -23.12
N ASP A 119 -0.17 -9.88 -23.94
CA ASP A 119 0.25 -8.55 -23.46
C ASP A 119 -0.86 -7.88 -22.65
N LYS A 120 -2.13 -8.04 -23.07
CA LYS A 120 -3.30 -7.54 -22.33
C LYS A 120 -3.48 -8.23 -20.97
N TYR A 121 -3.37 -9.55 -20.91
CA TYR A 121 -3.46 -10.29 -19.65
C TYR A 121 -2.31 -9.93 -18.70
N LEU A 122 -1.09 -9.78 -19.23
CA LEU A 122 0.05 -9.33 -18.44
C LEU A 122 -0.20 -7.93 -17.86
N GLN A 123 -0.78 -7.01 -18.64
CA GLN A 123 -1.20 -5.70 -18.14
C GLN A 123 -2.23 -5.79 -17.01
N ASP A 124 -3.26 -6.60 -17.17
CA ASP A 124 -4.30 -6.78 -16.15
C ASP A 124 -3.71 -7.37 -14.86
N ILE A 125 -2.81 -8.36 -14.97
CA ILE A 125 -2.11 -8.94 -13.83
C ILE A 125 -1.24 -7.89 -13.10
N VAL A 126 -0.46 -7.10 -13.84
CA VAL A 126 0.38 -6.04 -13.25
C VAL A 126 -0.48 -4.98 -12.56
N ARG A 127 -1.59 -4.58 -13.18
CA ARG A 127 -2.55 -3.63 -12.61
C ARG A 127 -3.16 -4.16 -11.33
N ASP A 128 -3.64 -5.40 -11.36
CA ASP A 128 -4.30 -6.03 -10.23
C ASP A 128 -3.29 -6.23 -9.09
N LYS A 129 -2.06 -6.67 -9.38
CA LYS A 129 -0.98 -6.74 -8.39
C LYS A 129 -0.77 -5.40 -7.69
N ARG A 130 -0.61 -4.31 -8.45
CA ARG A 130 -0.41 -2.96 -7.89
C ARG A 130 -1.62 -2.51 -7.06
N TYR A 131 -2.83 -2.78 -7.54
CA TYR A 131 -4.07 -2.47 -6.82
C TYR A 131 -4.13 -3.21 -5.47
N TRP A 132 -3.82 -4.50 -5.46
CA TRP A 132 -3.82 -5.33 -4.26
C TRP A 132 -2.71 -4.98 -3.29
N GLU A 133 -1.51 -4.64 -3.77
CA GLU A 133 -0.40 -4.15 -2.94
C GLU A 133 -0.79 -2.87 -2.20
N ASN A 134 -1.36 -1.89 -2.90
CA ASN A 134 -1.84 -0.64 -2.30
C ASN A 134 -2.94 -0.92 -1.28
N LYS A 135 -3.95 -1.72 -1.64
CA LYS A 135 -5.03 -2.09 -0.70
C LYS A 135 -4.50 -2.79 0.54
N ARG A 136 -3.54 -3.70 0.38
CA ARG A 136 -2.89 -4.43 1.48
C ARG A 136 -2.12 -3.48 2.39
N GLN A 137 -1.42 -2.49 1.83
CA GLN A 137 -0.72 -1.47 2.62
C GLN A 137 -1.71 -0.61 3.42
N THR A 138 -2.79 -0.14 2.79
CA THR A 138 -3.84 0.63 3.47
C THR A 138 -4.53 -0.18 4.55
N ALA A 139 -4.83 -1.46 4.29
CA ALA A 139 -5.43 -2.36 5.28
C ALA A 139 -4.53 -2.52 6.51
N ARG A 140 -3.23 -2.78 6.31
CA ARG A 140 -2.24 -2.86 7.40
C ARG A 140 -2.16 -1.58 8.24
N GLN A 141 -2.19 -0.41 7.59
CA GLN A 141 -2.18 0.87 8.30
C GLN A 141 -3.45 1.06 9.15
N ARG A 142 -4.62 0.68 8.62
CA ARG A 142 -5.89 0.75 9.34
C ARG A 142 -5.94 -0.24 10.51
N GLU A 143 -5.47 -1.47 10.33
CA GLU A 143 -5.37 -2.47 11.40
C GLU A 143 -4.51 -1.96 12.56
N LYS A 144 -3.33 -1.43 12.25
CA LYS A 144 -2.45 -0.84 13.28
C LYS A 144 -3.13 0.30 14.04
N HIS A 145 -3.82 1.19 13.32
CA HIS A 145 -4.54 2.30 13.95
C HIS A 145 -5.70 1.82 14.84
N LEU A 146 -6.40 0.77 14.43
CA LEU A 146 -7.44 0.12 15.21
C LEU A 146 -6.90 -0.50 16.49
N GLU A 147 -5.76 -1.19 16.44
CA GLU A 147 -5.10 -1.75 17.64
C GLU A 147 -4.69 -0.64 18.63
N GLU A 148 -4.13 0.46 18.13
CA GLU A 148 -3.79 1.64 18.95
C GLU A 148 -5.03 2.26 19.62
N LEU A 149 -6.14 2.37 18.88
CA LEU A 149 -7.41 2.88 19.39
C LEU A 149 -8.02 1.96 20.45
N ILE A 150 -8.03 0.65 20.22
CA ILE A 150 -8.54 -0.35 21.17
C ILE A 150 -7.76 -0.24 22.48
N THR A 151 -6.42 -0.23 22.41
CA THR A 151 -5.55 -0.12 23.59
C THR A 151 -5.83 1.15 24.39
N ARG A 152 -6.05 2.28 23.68
CA ARG A 152 -6.38 3.56 24.33
C ARG A 152 -7.74 3.52 25.02
N TYR A 153 -8.77 3.01 24.34
CA TYR A 153 -10.11 2.92 24.90
C TYR A 153 -10.16 1.96 26.09
N GLU A 154 -9.43 0.85 26.06
CA GLU A 154 -9.32 -0.05 27.21
C GLU A 154 -8.70 0.67 28.43
N ALA A 155 -7.64 1.45 28.22
CA ALA A 155 -7.02 2.24 29.29
C ALA A 155 -7.97 3.31 29.86
N GLU A 156 -8.67 4.05 28.99
CA GLU A 156 -9.68 5.03 29.41
C GLU A 156 -10.84 4.37 30.17
N LEU A 157 -11.31 3.20 29.73
CA LEU A 157 -12.38 2.46 30.40
C LEU A 157 -11.95 2.01 31.81
N GLU A 158 -10.71 1.54 31.94
CA GLU A 158 -10.11 1.15 33.22
C GLU A 158 -10.03 2.35 34.18
N GLU A 159 -9.63 3.53 33.66
CA GLU A 159 -9.54 4.77 34.44
C GLU A 159 -10.93 5.27 34.88
N VAL A 160 -11.92 5.23 34.00
CA VAL A 160 -13.32 5.56 34.32
C VAL A 160 -13.86 4.60 35.38
N HIS A 161 -13.59 3.31 35.27
CA HIS A 161 -14.00 2.32 36.27
C HIS A 161 -13.36 2.57 37.64
N LYS A 162 -12.07 2.92 37.69
CA LYS A 162 -11.38 3.29 38.93
C LYS A 162 -11.98 4.56 39.55
N SER A 163 -12.16 5.59 38.75
CA SER A 163 -12.73 6.87 39.17
C SER A 163 -14.15 6.70 39.70
N ARG A 164 -14.99 5.91 39.02
CA ARG A 164 -16.35 5.58 39.47
C ARG A 164 -16.36 4.87 40.82
N LYS A 165 -15.48 3.88 41.03
CA LYS A 165 -15.38 3.17 42.32
C LYS A 165 -14.99 4.12 43.45
N GLU A 166 -14.05 5.02 43.20
CA GLU A 166 -13.58 5.99 44.19
C GLU A 166 -14.66 7.01 44.55
N ILE A 167 -15.37 7.56 43.56
CA ILE A 167 -16.51 8.47 43.79
C ILE A 167 -17.60 7.81 44.64
N ILE A 168 -17.94 6.54 44.34
CA ILE A 168 -18.95 5.79 45.11
C ILE A 168 -18.47 5.55 46.55
N ARG A 169 -17.17 5.28 46.76
CA ARG A 169 -16.58 5.10 48.09
C ARG A 169 -16.67 6.40 48.91
N GLN A 170 -16.23 7.51 48.33
CA GLN A 170 -16.28 8.83 48.97
C GLN A 170 -17.72 9.24 49.30
N ALA A 171 -18.66 9.06 48.36
CA ALA A 171 -20.06 9.37 48.60
C ALA A 171 -20.68 8.53 49.73
N LYS A 172 -20.26 7.27 49.90
CA LYS A 172 -20.69 6.42 51.04
C LYS A 172 -20.11 6.91 52.36
N GLU A 173 -18.82 7.24 52.40
CA GLU A 173 -18.15 7.77 53.61
C GLU A 173 -18.78 9.10 54.04
N GLU A 174 -19.04 10.01 53.10
CA GLU A 174 -19.74 11.27 53.37
C GLU A 174 -21.17 11.05 53.89
N ALA A 175 -21.91 10.11 53.29
CA ALA A 175 -23.26 9.79 53.74
C ALA A 175 -23.29 9.19 55.16
N GLU A 176 -22.33 8.32 55.49
CA GLU A 176 -22.18 7.75 56.84
C GLU A 176 -21.84 8.84 57.87
N HIS A 177 -20.91 9.74 57.54
CA HIS A 177 -20.56 10.87 58.39
C HIS A 177 -21.76 11.79 58.65
N LEU A 178 -22.52 12.10 57.59
CA LEU A 178 -23.68 12.98 57.67
C LEU A 178 -24.83 12.35 58.48
N LEU A 179 -25.00 11.03 58.41
CA LEU A 179 -25.93 10.27 59.27
C LEU A 179 -25.49 10.29 60.74
N GLN A 180 -24.20 10.08 61.03
CA GLN A 180 -23.67 10.17 62.39
C GLN A 180 -23.88 11.56 62.99
N GLU A 181 -23.53 12.61 62.25
CA GLU A 181 -23.76 13.99 62.71
C GLU A 181 -25.24 14.27 62.94
N SER A 182 -26.11 13.83 62.04
CA SER A 182 -27.56 14.01 62.16
C SER A 182 -28.11 13.27 63.39
N ASN A 183 -27.69 12.03 63.61
CA ASN A 183 -28.08 11.26 64.79
C ASN A 183 -27.60 11.91 66.09
N ALA A 184 -26.36 12.41 66.13
CA ALA A 184 -25.83 13.13 67.31
C ALA A 184 -26.60 14.42 67.59
N LYS A 185 -27.00 15.17 66.54
CA LYS A 185 -27.85 16.36 66.69
C LYS A 185 -29.25 15.98 67.20
N ILE A 186 -29.84 14.91 66.68
CA ILE A 186 -31.15 14.39 67.13
C ILE A 186 -31.10 13.96 68.60
N GLU A 187 -30.08 13.21 69.03
CA GLU A 187 -29.93 12.80 70.43
C GLU A 187 -29.77 14.00 71.37
N ASN A 188 -28.96 14.99 70.99
CA ASN A 188 -28.82 16.21 71.79
C ASN A 188 -30.13 17.01 71.88
N ALA A 189 -30.91 17.07 70.79
CA ALA A 189 -32.23 17.70 70.78
C ALA A 189 -33.24 16.94 71.66
N ILE A 190 -33.25 15.60 71.61
CA ILE A 190 -34.09 14.77 72.48
C ILE A 190 -33.71 14.95 73.95
N ARG A 191 -32.41 15.01 74.26
CA ARG A 191 -31.92 15.25 75.64
C ARG A 191 -32.40 16.59 76.18
N THR A 192 -32.24 17.66 75.41
CA THR A 192 -32.70 19.01 75.82
C THR A 192 -34.22 19.09 75.99
N ILE A 193 -35.01 18.41 75.14
CA ILE A 193 -36.47 18.34 75.31
C ILE A 193 -36.84 17.59 76.60
N LYS A 194 -36.18 16.45 76.88
CA LYS A 194 -36.42 15.68 78.12
C LYS A 194 -36.04 16.47 79.38
N GLU A 195 -34.90 17.16 79.37
CA GLU A 195 -34.46 18.01 80.49
C GLU A 195 -35.44 19.16 80.73
N ALA A 196 -35.91 19.82 79.66
CA ALA A 196 -36.90 20.90 79.75
C ALA A 196 -38.29 20.42 80.23
N GLN A 197 -38.69 19.18 79.93
CA GLN A 197 -39.92 18.57 80.48
C GLN A 197 -39.76 18.18 81.95
N ALA A 198 -38.60 17.66 82.35
CA ALA A 198 -38.31 17.28 83.73
C ALA A 198 -38.21 18.48 84.68
N GLU A 199 -37.81 19.66 84.19
CA GLU A 199 -37.87 20.91 84.97
C GLU A 199 -39.30 21.43 85.11
N LYS A 200 -40.17 21.24 84.11
CA LYS A 200 -41.59 21.64 84.18
C LYS A 200 -42.44 20.82 85.15
N GLU A 201 -42.10 19.56 85.42
CA GLU A 201 -42.81 18.73 86.41
C GLU A 201 -42.36 18.98 87.87
N LYS A 202 -41.26 19.70 88.08
CA LYS A 202 -40.74 20.03 89.42
C LYS A 202 -41.19 21.39 89.97
N THR A 203 -42.03 22.12 89.23
CA THR A 203 -42.59 23.42 89.64
C THR A 203 -44.08 23.30 89.86
#